data_AF-A0A523IXY4-F1
#
_entry.id   AF-A0A523IXY4-F1
#
_cell.length_a   1.000
_cell.length_b   1.000
_cell.length_c   1.000
_cell.angle_alpha   90.00
_cell.angle_beta   90.00
_cell.angle_gamma   90.00
#
_symmetry.space_group_name_H-M   'P 1'
#
loop_
_entity.id
_entity.type
_entity.pdbx_description
1 polymer ?
#
loop_
_entity_poly.entity_id
_entity_poly.type
_entity_poly.pdbx_seq_one_letter_code
_entity_poly.pdbx_strand_id
1 'polypeptide(L)' 'MMMRLAIDFENPADAWWENGGRDLWETIAEGFDTSDVLLEGSIARSWLEEAERIPGWSDGPQYAPHPIILKEVDQDEIL' A
#
# COMPACT_ATOMS: atom_id res chain seq x y z
N MET A 1 -13.62 0.62 10.32
CA MET A 1 -12.37 0.11 10.93
C MET A 1 -11.22 0.85 10.28
N MET A 2 -10.14 1.16 10.99
CA MET A 2 -8.98 1.80 10.37
C MET A 2 -8.02 0.73 9.87
N MET A 3 -7.34 1.05 8.77
CA MET A 3 -6.39 0.19 8.11
C MET A 3 -5.13 0.98 7.83
N ARG A 4 -3.98 0.37 8.06
CA ARG A 4 -2.70 0.91 7.65
C ARG A 4 -2.27 0.24 6.35
N LEU A 5 -2.05 1.05 5.32
CA LEU A 5 -1.30 0.64 4.14
C LEU A 5 0.16 1.04 4.35
N ALA A 6 1.09 0.13 4.10
CA ALA A 6 2.51 0.40 4.26
C ALA A 6 3.32 -0.17 3.10
N ILE A 7 4.36 0.55 2.67
CA ILE A 7 5.35 0.07 1.71
C ILE A 7 6.09 -1.11 2.33
N ASP A 8 6.12 -2.22 1.61
CA ASP A 8 6.88 -3.41 1.96
C ASP A 8 8.29 -3.33 1.39
N PHE A 9 9.25 -2.95 2.22
CA PHE A 9 10.65 -2.85 1.79
C PHE A 9 11.30 -4.21 1.47
N GLU A 10 10.65 -5.32 1.84
CA GLU A 10 11.06 -6.67 1.44
C GLU A 10 10.63 -7.01 -0.01
N ASN A 11 9.77 -6.18 -0.62
CA ASN A 11 9.41 -6.23 -2.02
C ASN A 11 9.66 -4.88 -2.72
N PRO A 12 10.85 -4.71 -3.34
CA PRO A 12 11.16 -3.48 -4.07
C PRO A 12 10.16 -3.15 -5.17
N ALA A 13 9.63 -4.17 -5.87
CA ALA A 13 8.63 -4.07 -6.94
C ALA A 13 8.89 -2.93 -7.95
N ASP A 14 10.13 -2.77 -8.43
CA ASP A 14 10.51 -1.67 -9.33
C ASP A 14 9.55 -1.52 -10.53
N ALA A 15 9.15 -2.64 -11.14
CA ALA A 15 8.19 -2.65 -12.24
C ALA A 15 6.83 -2.05 -11.83
N TRP A 16 6.33 -2.34 -10.64
CA TRP A 16 5.05 -1.81 -10.16
C TRP A 16 5.12 -0.29 -9.94
N TRP A 17 6.19 0.18 -9.30
CA TRP A 17 6.40 1.62 -9.07
C TRP A 17 6.52 2.39 -10.38
N GLU A 18 7.21 1.84 -11.38
CA GLU A 18 7.39 2.45 -12.70
C GLU A 18 6.13 2.43 -13.58
N ASN A 19 5.21 1.47 -13.37
CA ASN A 19 3.99 1.31 -14.17
C ASN A 19 2.75 2.01 -13.58
N GLY A 20 2.94 2.97 -12.67
CA GLY A 20 1.88 3.80 -12.10
C GLY A 20 1.60 3.58 -10.62
N GLY A 21 2.28 2.62 -9.98
CA GLY A 21 2.15 2.38 -8.54
C GLY A 21 2.58 3.57 -7.70
N ARG A 22 3.60 4.32 -8.15
CA ARG A 22 4.05 5.56 -7.52
C ARG A 22 2.95 6.63 -7.53
N ASP A 23 2.38 6.90 -8.70
CA ASP A 23 1.32 7.90 -8.85
C ASP A 23 0.12 7.55 -7.96
N LEU A 24 -0.25 6.26 -7.91
CA LEU A 24 -1.34 5.77 -7.08
C LEU A 24 -1.05 5.93 -5.58
N TRP A 25 0.17 5.63 -5.12
CA TRP A 25 0.59 5.85 -3.73
C TRP A 25 0.57 7.32 -3.34
N GLU A 26 1.07 8.19 -4.21
CA GLU A 26 1.10 9.64 -3.98
C GLU A 26 -0.32 10.24 -3.82
N THR A 27 -1.36 9.61 -4.37
CA THR A 27 -2.77 10.07 -4.17
C THR A 27 -3.24 9.97 -2.73
N ILE A 28 -2.69 9.06 -1.93
CA ILE A 28 -3.08 8.83 -0.53
C ILE A 28 -2.01 9.30 0.47
N ALA A 29 -0.78 9.50 0.03
CA ALA A 29 0.31 10.01 0.85
C ALA A 29 0.34 11.55 0.97
N GLU A 30 -0.49 12.28 0.21
CA GLU A 30 -0.69 13.75 0.27
C GLU A 30 0.60 14.59 0.46
N GLY A 31 1.69 14.23 -0.24
CA GLY A 31 2.95 14.97 -0.20
C GLY A 31 3.78 14.80 1.07
N PHE A 32 3.44 13.83 1.93
CA PHE A 32 4.31 13.36 2.99
C PHE A 32 5.23 12.25 2.47
N ASP A 33 6.52 12.32 2.79
CA ASP A 33 7.48 11.24 2.56
C ASP A 33 7.27 10.15 3.63
N THR A 34 6.09 9.52 3.59
CA THR A 34 5.70 8.47 4.55
C THR A 34 5.70 7.12 3.86
N SER A 35 6.22 6.13 4.59
CA SER A 35 6.19 4.72 4.18
C SER A 35 4.91 4.00 4.59
N ASP A 36 4.01 4.67 5.33
CA ASP A 36 2.70 4.16 5.67
C ASP A 36 1.65 5.28 5.76
N VAL A 37 0.39 4.90 5.57
CA VAL A 37 -0.77 5.79 5.70
C VAL A 37 -1.91 5.07 6.40
N LEU A 38 -2.63 5.80 7.24
CA LEU A 38 -3.80 5.32 7.95
C LEU A 38 -5.07 5.77 7.23
N LEU A 39 -5.91 4.82 6.84
CA LEU A 39 -7.11 5.05 6.05
C LEU A 39 -8.31 4.36 6.67
N GLU A 40 -9.50 4.84 6.31
CA GLU A 40 -10.72 4.08 6.57
C GLU A 40 -10.71 2.79 5.73
N GLY A 41 -11.19 1.69 6.31
CA GLY A 41 -11.06 0.36 5.72
C GLY A 41 -11.73 0.20 4.35
N SER A 42 -12.81 0.91 4.03
CA SER A 42 -13.41 0.90 2.69
C SER A 42 -12.52 1.60 1.67
N ILE A 43 -11.85 2.69 2.06
CA ILE A 43 -10.89 3.40 1.21
C ILE A 43 -9.65 2.54 0.97
N ALA A 44 -9.08 1.94 2.02
CA ALA A 44 -7.91 1.08 1.90
C ALA A 44 -8.15 -0.12 0.97
N ARG A 45 -9.32 -0.76 1.05
CA ARG A 45 -9.71 -1.87 0.16
C ARG A 45 -9.88 -1.40 -1.28
N SER A 46 -10.63 -0.33 -1.50
CA SER A 46 -10.82 0.21 -2.86
C SER A 46 -9.48 0.62 -3.50
N TRP A 47 -8.55 1.15 -2.71
CA TRP A 47 -7.22 1.49 -3.19
C TRP A 47 -6.41 0.25 -3.58
N LEU A 48 -6.44 -0.80 -2.76
CA LEU A 48 -5.76 -2.08 -3.07
C LEU A 48 -6.29 -2.74 -4.34
N GLU A 49 -7.61 -2.70 -4.57
CA GLU A 49 -8.22 -3.23 -5.79
C GLU A 49 -7.70 -2.55 -7.06
N GLU A 50 -7.35 -1.26 -6.99
CA GLU A 50 -6.72 -0.55 -8.10
C GLU A 50 -5.21 -0.85 -8.17
N ALA A 51 -4.52 -0.93 -7.03
CA ALA A 51 -3.10 -1.28 -6.95
C ALA A 51 -2.79 -2.67 -7.55
N GLU A 52 -3.66 -3.64 -7.30
CA GLU A 52 -3.60 -5.02 -7.83
C GLU A 52 -3.65 -5.09 -9.36
N ARG A 53 -4.21 -4.07 -10.03
CA ARG A 53 -4.32 -4.04 -11.49
C ARG A 53 -3.05 -3.54 -12.18
N ILE A 54 -2.13 -2.97 -11.43
CA ILE A 54 -0.88 -2.42 -11.98
C ILE A 54 0.12 -3.57 -12.18
N PRO A 55 0.76 -3.67 -13.36
CA PRO A 55 1.78 -4.69 -13.61
C PRO A 55 2.88 -4.69 -12.55
N GLY A 56 3.32 -5.87 -12.11
CA GLY A 56 4.36 -6.02 -11.10
C GLY A 56 3.88 -6.14 -9.65
N TRP A 57 2.56 -6.07 -9.41
CA TRP A 57 1.98 -6.16 -8.06
C TRP A 57 2.35 -7.45 -7.31
N SER A 58 2.55 -8.56 -8.02
CA SER A 58 2.81 -9.88 -7.43
C SER A 58 4.20 -10.44 -7.76
N ASP A 59 5.14 -9.57 -8.14
CA ASP A 59 6.49 -9.98 -8.56
C ASP A 59 7.46 -10.20 -7.37
N GLY A 60 6.97 -10.04 -6.14
CA GLY A 60 7.75 -10.20 -4.92
C GLY A 60 8.04 -11.65 -4.52
N PRO A 61 8.93 -11.87 -3.54
CA PRO A 61 9.18 -13.20 -2.98
C PRO A 61 7.97 -13.76 -2.22
N GLN A 62 7.93 -15.08 -1.98
CA GLN A 62 6.79 -15.73 -1.30
C GLN A 62 6.44 -15.14 0.08
N TYR A 63 7.43 -14.57 0.79
CA TYR A 63 7.24 -13.99 2.12
C TYR A 63 6.85 -12.50 2.10
N ALA A 64 6.94 -11.85 0.93
CA ALA A 64 6.58 -10.45 0.68
C ALA A 64 6.10 -10.31 -0.77
N PRO A 65 4.95 -10.91 -1.13
CA PRO A 65 4.55 -11.02 -2.53
C PRO A 65 4.15 -9.68 -3.16
N HIS A 66 3.83 -8.67 -2.36
CA HIS A 66 3.23 -7.41 -2.80
C HIS A 66 4.01 -6.19 -2.29
N PRO A 67 4.08 -5.09 -3.05
CA PRO A 67 4.79 -3.88 -2.64
C PRO A 67 4.12 -3.14 -1.49
N ILE A 68 2.83 -3.38 -1.24
CA ILE A 68 2.07 -2.72 -0.18
C ILE A 68 1.41 -3.78 0.71
N ILE A 69 1.56 -3.61 2.03
CA ILE A 69 0.93 -4.45 3.04
C ILE A 69 -0.27 -3.72 3.65
N LEU A 70 -1.38 -4.45 3.81
CA LEU A 70 -2.53 -4.03 4.62
C LEU A 70 -2.41 -4.57 6.04
N LYS A 71 -2.49 -3.69 7.03
CA LYS A 71 -2.58 -4.06 8.45
C LYS A 71 -3.84 -3.48 9.06
N GLU A 72 -4.60 -4.32 9.75
CA GLU A 72 -5.71 -3.87 10.57
C GLU A 72 -5.17 -3.11 11.78
N VAL A 73 -5.74 -1.93 12.06
CA VAL A 73 -5.39 -1.11 13.21
C VAL A 73 -6.64 -0.94 14.06
N ASP A 74 -6.55 -1.37 15.32
CA ASP A 74 -7.65 -1.16 16.25
C ASP A 74 -7.77 0.33 16.60
N GLN A 75 -8.98 0.83 16.76
CA GLN A 75 -9.21 2.27 16.96
C GLN A 75 -8.56 2.80 18.25
N ASP A 76 -8.32 1.91 19.22
CA ASP A 76 -7.68 2.22 20.51
C ASP A 76 -6.15 2.34 20.41
N GLU A 77 -5.53 1.94 19.28
CA GLU A 77 -4.08 2.09 19.03
C GLU A 77 -3.71 3.41 18.35
N ILE A 78 -4.71 4.23 18.00
CA ILE A 78 -4.56 5.55 17.39
C ILE A 78 -4.61 6.60 18.51
N LEU A 79 -3.63 6.56 19.42
CA LEU A 79 -3.47 7.52 20.53
C LEU A 79 -2.18 8.32 20.40
#